data_AF-A0A8X6L577-F1
#
_entry.id   AF-A0A8X6L577-F1
#
_cell.length_a   1.000
_cell.length_b   1.000
_cell.length_c   1.000
_cell.angle_alpha   90.00
_cell.angle_beta   90.00
_cell.angle_gamma   90.00
#
_symmetry.space_group_name_H-M   'P 1'
#
loop_
_entity.id
_entity.type
_entity.pdbx_description
1 polymer ?
#
loop_
_entity_poly.entity_id
_entity_poly.type
_entity_poly.pdbx_seq_one_letter_code
_entity_poly.pdbx_strand_id
1 'polypeptide(L)'
;MGIWDLPVSEKDAVELLQGYGIIPNERTCKNSHKMKLYFGKQIFWKCNVEECNQHLGVRTENWFEGSRISFVTAVRFIYCWCKELTSIKFCAEELGIADKTVIDWNNYMREICALEMDEKERKQIGEERTYCGNRRKFICKKKK
;
A
#
# COMPACT_ATOMS: atom_id res chain seq x y z
N MET A 1 10.69 13.11 6.22
CA MET A 1 9.23 13.13 6.17
C MET A 1 8.72 13.37 7.58
N GLY A 2 8.38 14.61 7.88
CA GLY A 2 7.58 14.97 9.05
C GLY A 2 6.11 14.71 8.80
N ILE A 3 5.27 14.82 9.84
CA ILE A 3 3.81 14.65 9.73
C ILE A 3 3.17 15.64 8.74
N TRP A 4 3.78 16.83 8.59
CA TRP A 4 3.34 17.89 7.68
C TRP A 4 3.68 17.63 6.21
N ASP A 5 4.58 16.68 5.93
CA ASP A 5 4.93 16.27 4.56
C ASP A 5 4.01 15.15 4.05
N LEU A 6 3.02 14.73 4.85
CA LEU A 6 2.13 13.65 4.51
C LEU A 6 1.06 14.12 3.52
N PRO A 7 0.62 13.24 2.61
CA PRO A 7 -0.36 13.58 1.60
C PRO A 7 -1.67 14.06 2.23
N VAL A 8 -2.23 15.11 1.65
CA VAL A 8 -3.54 15.67 2.03
C VAL A 8 -4.66 15.18 1.11
N SER A 9 -4.32 14.72 -0.09
CA SER A 9 -5.28 14.19 -1.06
C SER A 9 -5.00 12.71 -1.39
N GLU A 10 -6.04 11.98 -1.81
CA GLU A 10 -5.90 10.59 -2.25
C GLU A 10 -4.96 10.47 -3.46
N LYS A 11 -4.92 11.50 -4.32
CA LYS A 11 -4.01 11.52 -5.47
C LYS A 11 -2.56 11.55 -5.01
N ASP A 12 -2.21 12.49 -4.13
CA ASP A 12 -0.84 12.61 -3.62
C ASP A 12 -0.43 11.34 -2.85
N ALA A 13 -1.37 10.74 -2.13
CA ALA A 13 -1.12 9.49 -1.42
C ALA A 13 -0.83 8.33 -2.39
N VAL A 14 -1.60 8.21 -3.47
CA VAL A 14 -1.36 7.19 -4.51
C VAL A 14 -0.04 7.41 -5.22
N GLU A 15 0.29 8.65 -5.59
CA GLU A 15 1.57 9.00 -6.23
C GLU A 15 2.76 8.70 -5.31
N LEU A 16 2.63 8.98 -4.02
CA LEU A 16 3.65 8.63 -3.02
C LEU A 16 3.84 7.11 -2.94
N LEU A 17 2.73 6.36 -2.82
CA LEU A 17 2.74 4.90 -2.76
C LEU A 17 3.29 4.26 -4.06
N GLN A 18 3.07 4.91 -5.20
CA GLN A 18 3.66 4.56 -6.48
C GLN A 18 5.18 4.80 -6.52
N GLY A 19 5.66 5.89 -5.93
CA GLY A 19 7.09 6.16 -5.75
C GLY A 19 7.80 5.10 -4.90
N TYR A 20 7.10 4.49 -3.95
CA TYR A 20 7.61 3.36 -3.16
C TYR A 20 7.41 1.99 -3.83
N GLY A 21 6.65 1.91 -4.93
CA GLY A 21 6.35 0.65 -5.62
C GLY A 21 5.33 -0.23 -4.90
N ILE A 22 4.58 0.32 -3.93
CA ILE A 22 3.46 -0.39 -3.29
C ILE A 22 2.27 -0.45 -4.25
N ILE A 23 1.92 0.69 -4.84
CA ILE A 23 0.94 0.77 -5.92
C ILE A 23 1.72 0.73 -7.24
N PRO A 24 1.32 -0.09 -8.22
CA PRO A 24 2.00 -0.11 -9.51
C PRO A 24 1.84 1.22 -10.25
N ASN A 25 2.89 1.64 -10.95
CA ASN A 25 2.88 2.82 -11.83
C ASN A 25 2.17 2.52 -13.15
N GLU A 26 2.24 1.27 -13.61
CA GLU A 26 1.63 0.80 -14.84
C GLU A 26 0.87 -0.50 -14.60
N ARG A 27 -0.24 -0.68 -15.32
CA ARG A 27 -1.03 -1.91 -15.31
C ARG A 27 -1.43 -2.29 -16.72
N THR A 28 -1.53 -3.60 -16.95
CA THR A 28 -2.08 -4.17 -18.17
C THR A 28 -3.40 -4.87 -17.88
N CYS A 29 -4.31 -4.84 -18.85
CA CYS A 29 -5.55 -5.59 -18.77
C CYS A 29 -5.31 -7.08 -19.11
N LYS A 30 -6.35 -7.92 -19.05
CA LYS A 30 -6.23 -9.35 -19.38
C LYS A 30 -5.81 -9.60 -20.84
N ASN A 31 -6.09 -8.64 -21.73
CA ASN A 31 -5.70 -8.67 -23.14
C ASN A 31 -4.33 -7.97 -23.37
N SER A 32 -3.54 -7.75 -22.32
CA SER A 32 -2.21 -7.11 -22.39
C SER A 32 -2.18 -5.67 -22.89
N HIS A 33 -3.33 -4.97 -22.92
CA HIS A 33 -3.37 -3.54 -23.23
C HIS A 33 -2.96 -2.68 -22.02
N LYS A 34 -2.22 -1.61 -22.27
CA LYS A 34 -1.86 -0.62 -21.24
C LYS A 34 -3.11 0.09 -20.72
N MET A 35 -3.26 0.12 -19.39
CA MET A 35 -4.34 0.82 -18.70
C MET A 35 -3.88 2.20 -18.25
N LYS A 36 -4.80 3.17 -18.17
CA LYS A 36 -4.56 4.47 -17.53
C LYS A 36 -5.25 4.52 -16.17
N LEU A 37 -4.62 5.18 -15.21
CA LEU A 37 -5.18 5.44 -13.88
C LEU A 37 -6.07 6.67 -13.92
N TYR A 38 -7.27 6.58 -13.35
CA TYR A 38 -8.23 7.67 -13.27
C TYR A 38 -8.53 8.02 -11.81
N PHE A 39 -8.60 9.33 -11.54
CA PHE A 39 -8.94 9.89 -10.25
C PHE A 39 -10.33 10.52 -10.34
N GLY A 40 -11.30 9.92 -9.65
CA GLY A 40 -12.64 10.46 -9.49
C GLY A 40 -13.17 10.14 -8.10
N LYS A 41 -14.49 9.92 -7.97
CA LYS A 41 -15.08 9.39 -6.71
C LYS A 41 -14.45 8.05 -6.30
N GLN A 42 -14.04 7.27 -7.28
CA GLN A 42 -13.27 6.04 -7.11
C GLN A 42 -12.00 6.15 -7.95
N ILE A 43 -10.93 5.52 -7.47
CA ILE A 43 -9.65 5.44 -8.16
C ILE A 43 -9.55 4.06 -8.81
N PHE A 44 -9.39 4.03 -10.13
CA PHE A 44 -9.37 2.78 -10.88
C PHE A 44 -8.51 2.89 -12.14
N TRP A 45 -8.01 1.75 -12.56
CA TRP A 45 -7.37 1.55 -13.86
C TRP A 45 -8.45 1.28 -14.91
N LYS A 46 -8.33 1.92 -16.07
CA LYS A 46 -9.19 1.67 -17.22
C LYS A 46 -8.36 1.37 -18.47
N CYS A 47 -8.75 0.31 -19.17
CA CYS A 47 -8.28 0.04 -20.52
C CYS A 47 -8.98 1.00 -21.50
N ASN A 48 -8.20 1.73 -22.31
CA ASN A 48 -8.74 2.71 -23.27
C ASN A 48 -8.99 2.14 -24.66
N VAL A 49 -8.76 0.83 -24.85
CA VAL A 49 -9.19 0.15 -26.08
C VAL A 49 -10.71 0.00 -26.01
N GLU A 50 -11.40 0.59 -26.99
CA GLU A 50 -12.86 0.70 -27.04
C GLU A 50 -13.55 -0.66 -26.88
N GLU A 51 -13.04 -1.68 -27.57
CA GLU A 51 -13.56 -3.05 -27.55
C GLU A 51 -13.28 -3.79 -26.22
N CYS A 52 -12.29 -3.35 -25.44
CA CYS A 52 -11.88 -4.03 -24.22
C CYS A 52 -12.65 -3.51 -23.00
N ASN A 53 -12.74 -2.19 -22.84
CA ASN A 53 -13.44 -1.46 -21.77
C ASN A 53 -13.30 -2.04 -20.34
N GLN A 54 -12.19 -2.73 -20.06
CA GLN A 54 -11.93 -3.35 -18.76
C GLN A 54 -11.56 -2.29 -17.72
N HIS A 55 -12.06 -2.49 -16.50
CA HIS A 55 -11.75 -1.68 -15.33
C HIS A 55 -11.16 -2.55 -14.23
N LEU A 56 -10.20 -2.01 -13.49
CA LEU A 56 -9.58 -2.67 -12.34
C LEU A 56 -9.46 -1.67 -11.19
N GLY A 57 -9.86 -2.07 -9.99
CA GLY A 57 -9.67 -1.23 -8.81
C GLY A 57 -8.19 -0.97 -8.55
N VAL A 58 -7.83 0.22 -8.08
CA VAL A 58 -6.42 0.54 -7.77
C VAL A 58 -5.85 -0.36 -6.64
N ARG A 59 -6.72 -0.97 -5.82
CA ARG A 59 -6.36 -1.84 -4.69
C ARG A 59 -6.10 -3.29 -5.07
N THR A 60 -6.37 -3.68 -6.30
CA THR A 60 -6.26 -5.09 -6.72
C THR A 60 -4.80 -5.53 -6.76
N GLU A 61 -4.53 -6.72 -6.20
CA GLU A 61 -3.20 -7.36 -6.18
C GLU A 61 -2.08 -6.47 -5.64
N ASN A 62 -2.34 -5.73 -4.56
CA ASN A 62 -1.32 -4.97 -3.84
C ASN A 62 -1.64 -4.90 -2.34
N TRP A 63 -0.88 -4.09 -1.59
CA TRP A 63 -1.01 -4.01 -0.13
C TRP A 63 -2.40 -3.60 0.36
N PHE A 64 -3.17 -2.92 -0.48
CA PHE A 64 -4.47 -2.38 -0.13
C PHE A 64 -5.64 -3.30 -0.49
N GLU A 65 -5.36 -4.51 -0.98
CA GLU A 65 -6.37 -5.49 -1.34
C GLU A 65 -7.24 -5.84 -0.12
N GLY A 66 -8.57 -5.74 -0.28
CA GLY A 66 -9.54 -5.93 0.81
C GLY A 66 -9.63 -4.78 1.83
N SER A 67 -8.70 -3.83 1.83
CA SER A 67 -8.74 -2.68 2.75
C SER A 67 -9.76 -1.63 2.34
N ARG A 68 -10.44 -1.05 3.34
CA ARG A 68 -11.46 -0.01 3.18
C ARG A 68 -11.00 1.39 3.59
N ILE A 69 -9.82 1.54 4.20
CA ILE A 69 -9.32 2.86 4.59
C ILE A 69 -8.80 3.63 3.38
N SER A 70 -8.91 4.96 3.42
CA SER A 70 -8.38 5.84 2.38
C SER A 70 -6.85 5.71 2.24
N PHE A 71 -6.28 6.06 1.09
CA PHE A 71 -4.82 6.03 0.89
C PHE A 71 -4.12 7.05 1.78
N VAL A 72 -4.73 8.23 1.99
CA VAL A 72 -4.23 9.24 2.93
C VAL A 72 -4.16 8.66 4.34
N THR A 73 -5.24 8.05 4.83
CA THR A 73 -5.30 7.42 6.14
C THR A 73 -4.25 6.33 6.28
N ALA A 74 -4.07 5.51 5.24
CA ALA A 74 -3.07 4.46 5.28
C ALA A 74 -1.64 4.98 5.35
N VAL A 75 -1.28 5.99 4.55
CA VAL A 75 0.04 6.62 4.61
C VAL A 75 0.29 7.20 6.00
N ARG A 76 -0.69 7.90 6.57
CA ARG A 76 -0.60 8.43 7.94
C ARG A 76 -0.46 7.34 8.99
N PHE A 77 -1.24 6.26 8.86
CA PHE A 77 -1.14 5.11 9.75
C PHE A 77 0.26 4.49 9.71
N ILE A 78 0.79 4.26 8.52
CA ILE A 78 2.13 3.69 8.34
C ILE A 78 3.18 4.62 8.96
N TYR A 79 3.04 5.94 8.80
CA TYR A 79 3.92 6.92 9.45
C TYR A 79 3.86 6.81 10.99
N CYS A 80 2.66 6.80 11.56
CA CYS A 80 2.44 6.65 13.01
C CYS A 80 3.01 5.31 13.51
N TRP A 81 2.83 4.24 12.74
CA TRP A 81 3.41 2.92 13.02
C TRP A 81 4.93 2.95 13.11
N CYS A 82 5.60 3.63 12.19
CA CYS A 82 7.05 3.82 12.22
C CYS A 82 7.54 4.64 13.42
N LYS A 83 6.65 5.41 14.07
CA LYS A 83 6.92 6.23 15.25
C LYS A 83 6.45 5.58 16.55
N GLU A 84 5.98 4.32 16.49
CA GLU A 84 5.43 3.60 17.64
C GLU A 84 4.18 4.30 18.26
N LEU A 85 3.49 5.12 17.47
CA LEU A 85 2.26 5.84 17.83
C LEU A 85 1.03 5.05 17.36
N THR A 86 0.82 3.86 17.93
CA THR A 86 -0.11 2.85 17.38
C THR A 86 -1.18 2.40 18.36
N SER A 87 -1.37 3.16 19.44
CA SER A 87 -2.43 2.87 20.39
C SER A 87 -3.79 3.07 19.71
N ILE A 88 -4.76 2.22 20.07
CA ILE A 88 -6.12 2.30 19.52
C ILE A 88 -6.70 3.69 19.72
N LYS A 89 -6.57 4.23 20.93
CA LYS A 89 -7.03 5.58 21.28
C LYS A 89 -6.41 6.65 20.38
N PHE A 90 -5.08 6.64 20.21
CA PHE A 90 -4.39 7.62 19.37
C PHE A 90 -4.86 7.54 17.92
N CYS A 91 -4.94 6.33 17.35
CA CYS A 91 -5.37 6.17 15.96
C CYS A 91 -6.85 6.52 15.74
N ALA A 92 -7.71 6.25 16.72
CA ALA A 92 -9.12 6.64 16.66
C ALA A 92 -9.28 8.18 16.68
N GLU A 93 -8.54 8.86 17.56
CA GLU A 93 -8.58 10.32 17.71
C GLU A 93 -7.93 11.05 16.53
N GLU A 94 -6.72 10.65 16.13
CA GLU A 94 -5.91 11.37 15.14
C GLU A 94 -6.17 10.96 13.69
N LEU A 95 -6.56 9.70 13.46
CA LEU A 95 -6.77 9.14 12.11
C LEU A 95 -8.23 8.84 11.80
N GLY A 96 -9.13 8.90 12.78
CA GLY A 96 -10.56 8.63 12.61
C GLY A 96 -10.87 7.20 12.17
N ILE A 97 -10.03 6.23 12.55
CA ILE A 97 -10.22 4.82 12.20
C ILE A 97 -10.79 4.02 13.36
N ALA A 98 -11.65 3.05 13.05
CA ALA A 98 -12.26 2.18 14.05
C ALA A 98 -11.23 1.26 14.71
N ASP A 99 -11.44 0.92 15.97
CA ASP A 99 -10.55 0.09 16.79
C ASP A 99 -10.16 -1.23 16.09
N LYS A 100 -11.15 -1.90 15.49
CA LYS A 100 -10.92 -3.13 14.73
C LYS A 100 -9.96 -2.90 13.56
N THR A 101 -10.15 -1.80 12.84
CA THR A 101 -9.26 -1.42 11.73
C THR A 101 -7.84 -1.10 12.21
N VAL A 102 -7.69 -0.48 13.38
CA VAL A 102 -6.36 -0.26 14.01
C VAL A 102 -5.68 -1.61 14.27
N ILE A 103 -6.39 -2.55 14.89
CA ILE A 103 -5.87 -3.88 15.20
C ILE A 103 -5.48 -4.63 13.91
N ASP A 104 -6.36 -4.64 12.92
CA ASP A 104 -6.12 -5.29 11.63
C ASP A 104 -4.86 -4.73 10.94
N TRP A 105 -4.73 -3.40 10.89
CA TRP A 105 -3.56 -2.75 10.30
C TRP A 105 -2.28 -2.92 11.12
N ASN A 106 -2.36 -2.91 12.45
CA ASN A 106 -1.21 -3.21 13.32
C ASN A 106 -0.68 -4.62 13.05
N ASN A 107 -1.58 -5.61 12.93
CA ASN A 107 -1.22 -6.99 12.62
C ASN A 107 -0.63 -7.11 11.20
N TYR A 108 -1.25 -6.44 10.22
CA TYR A 108 -0.76 -6.41 8.85
C TYR A 108 0.67 -5.84 8.74
N MET A 109 0.96 -4.74 9.44
CA MET A 109 2.31 -4.15 9.46
C MET A 109 3.34 -5.09 10.09
N ARG A 110 2.97 -5.88 11.12
CA ARG A 110 3.84 -6.90 11.71
C ARG A 110 4.11 -8.04 10.74
N GLU A 111 3.08 -8.53 10.06
CA GLU A 111 3.19 -9.60 9.07
C GLU A 111 4.15 -9.21 7.93
N ILE A 112 3.99 -8.01 7.39
CA ILE A 112 4.89 -7.47 6.36
C ILE A 112 6.34 -7.40 6.85
N CYS A 113 6.56 -6.93 8.08
CA CYS A 113 7.90 -6.90 8.68
C CYS A 113 8.48 -8.31 8.87
N ALA A 114 7.68 -9.28 9.30
CA ALA A 114 8.11 -10.67 9.48
C ALA A 114 8.52 -11.31 8.14
N LEU A 115 7.69 -11.15 7.09
CA LEU A 115 7.98 -11.67 5.75
C LEU A 115 9.32 -11.16 5.19
N GLU A 116 9.64 -9.88 5.41
CA GLU A 116 10.91 -9.29 5.01
C GLU A 116 12.09 -9.82 5.82
N MET A 117 11.92 -10.01 7.13
CA MET A 117 12.96 -10.61 7.97
C MET A 117 13.28 -12.03 7.50
N ASP A 118 12.25 -12.86 7.28
CA ASP A 118 12.44 -14.21 6.77
C ASP A 118 13.09 -14.21 5.37
N GLU A 119 12.75 -13.26 4.50
CA GLU A 119 13.38 -13.16 3.17
C GLU A 119 14.87 -12.79 3.28
N LYS A 120 15.27 -11.95 4.22
CA LYS A 120 16.68 -11.63 4.47
C LYS A 120 17.46 -12.82 4.99
N GLU A 121 16.86 -13.63 5.85
CA GLU A 121 17.44 -14.87 6.33
C GLU A 121 17.59 -15.89 5.19
N ARG A 122 16.55 -16.07 4.36
CA ARG A 122 16.60 -16.95 3.17
C ARG A 122 17.61 -16.49 2.12
N LYS A 123 17.74 -15.20 1.87
CA LYS A 123 18.76 -14.65 0.94
C LYS A 123 20.19 -14.85 1.43
N GLN A 124 20.41 -14.96 2.73
CA GLN A 124 21.70 -15.34 3.29
C GLN A 124 22.01 -16.83 3.09
N ILE A 125 20.99 -17.67 2.88
CA ILE A 125 21.11 -19.13 2.71
C ILE A 125 21.08 -19.55 1.24
N GLY A 126 20.83 -18.63 0.30
CA GLY A 126 20.99 -18.87 -1.14
C GLY A 126 19.97 -19.84 -1.72
N GLU A 127 18.70 -19.42 -1.84
CA GLU A 127 17.77 -20.07 -2.77
C GLU A 127 16.83 -19.02 -3.39
N GLU A 128 16.81 -18.92 -4.72
CA GLU A 128 16.00 -17.98 -5.47
C GLU A 128 14.66 -18.63 -5.85
N ARG A 129 13.56 -18.11 -5.29
CA ARG A 129 12.21 -18.40 -5.80
C ARG A 129 11.51 -17.12 -6.21
N THR A 130 11.05 -17.11 -7.46
CA THR A 130 10.12 -16.12 -8.02
C THR A 130 8.75 -16.26 -7.38
N TYR A 131 8.45 -15.43 -6.38
CA TYR A 131 7.07 -15.12 -5.99
C TYR A 131 6.58 -13.93 -6.81
N CYS A 132 5.51 -14.15 -7.58
CA CYS A 132 4.78 -13.13 -8.32
C CYS A 132 3.97 -12.27 -7.32
N GLY A 133 4.14 -10.95 -7.37
CA GLY A 133 3.37 -9.99 -6.57
C GLY A 133 4.27 -8.93 -5.95
N ASN A 134 4.37 -7.78 -6.60
CA ASN A 134 5.07 -6.59 -6.12
C ASN A 134 4.56 -6.13 -4.73
N ARG A 135 5.06 -6.73 -3.66
CA ARG A 135 4.91 -6.26 -2.26
C ARG A 135 6.19 -5.64 -1.71
N ARG A 136 7.10 -5.22 -2.59
CA ARG A 136 8.47 -4.89 -2.20
C ARG A 136 8.62 -3.39 -1.98
N LYS A 137 9.07 -3.04 -0.77
CA LYS A 137 9.55 -1.73 -0.30
C LYS A 137 8.53 -0.81 0.37
N PHE A 138 8.16 -1.16 1.61
CA PHE A 138 7.89 -0.13 2.62
C PHE A 138 8.24 -0.66 4.00
N ILE A 139 9.54 -0.70 4.33
CA ILE A 139 9.97 -1.06 5.68
C ILE A 139 10.93 0.02 6.15
N CYS A 140 10.46 0.75 7.16
CA CYS A 140 11.26 1.67 7.95
C CYS A 140 12.51 0.92 8.42
N LYS A 141 13.68 1.31 7.90
CA LYS A 141 14.94 0.84 8.45
C LYS A 141 15.00 1.31 9.90
N LYS A 142 14.74 0.41 10.86
CA LYS A 142 15.07 0.64 12.28
C LYS A 142 16.55 1.01 12.31
N LYS A 143 16.86 2.29 12.55
CA LYS A 143 18.21 2.67 12.96
C LYS A 143 18.38 2.09 14.36
N LYS A 144 19.32 1.15 14.49
CA LYS A 144 19.83 0.65 15.76
C LYS A 144 20.28 1.81 16.65
#